data_AF-A0A6S6LZY9-F1
#
_entry.id   AF-A0A6S6LZY9-F1
#
_cell.length_a   1.000
_cell.length_b   1.000
_cell.length_c   1.000
_cell.angle_alpha   90.00
_cell.angle_beta   90.00
_cell.angle_gamma   90.00
#
_symmetry.space_group_name_H-M   'P 1'
#
loop_
_entity.id
_entity.type
_entity.pdbx_description
1 polymer ?
#
loop_
_entity_poly.entity_id
_entity_poly.type
_entity_poly.pdbx_seq_one_letter_code
_entity_poly.pdbx_strand_id
1 'polypeptide(L)'
;MTWYLLTLNAEDVAAGKIAPIKDAFTAAFRAAGGPRAMALFQKVNDVGGVELFFTPDCGNFASDFLTEIGATPCPGPALAGLELLVGHNEITYYLTT
;
A
#
# COMPACT_ATOMS: atom_id res chain seq x y z
N MET A 1 -12.53 -8.50 4.81
CA MET A 1 -11.39 -7.61 5.08
C MET A 1 -11.10 -6.84 3.80
N THR A 2 -11.35 -5.53 3.80
CA THR A 2 -11.27 -4.68 2.61
C THR A 2 -9.87 -4.12 2.46
N TRP A 3 -9.21 -4.37 1.35
CA TRP A 3 -7.93 -3.73 1.02
C TRP A 3 -8.18 -2.36 0.43
N TYR A 4 -7.13 -1.56 0.28
CA TYR A 4 -7.22 -0.29 -0.42
C TYR A 4 -6.20 -0.23 -1.54
N LEU A 5 -6.59 0.35 -2.67
CA LEU A 5 -5.78 0.50 -3.87
C LEU A 5 -5.65 1.97 -4.23
N LEU A 6 -4.43 2.39 -4.48
CA LEU A 6 -4.12 3.63 -5.18
C LEU A 6 -3.41 3.29 -6.50
N THR A 7 -4.00 3.70 -7.63
CA THR A 7 -3.40 3.52 -8.95
C THR A 7 -2.66 4.79 -9.35
N LEU A 8 -1.36 4.67 -9.59
CA LEU A 8 -0.52 5.72 -10.16
C LEU A 8 -0.27 5.42 -11.63
N ASN A 9 -0.48 6.41 -12.50
CA ASN A 9 -0.19 6.26 -13.92
C ASN A 9 1.33 6.40 -14.18
N ALA A 10 1.77 6.12 -15.41
CA ALA A 10 3.19 6.22 -15.77
C ALA A 10 3.77 7.63 -15.55
N GLU A 11 2.95 8.68 -15.70
CA GLU A 11 3.36 10.08 -15.48
C GLU A 11 3.61 10.36 -13.99
N ASP A 12 2.74 9.87 -13.10
CA ASP A 12 2.88 9.96 -11.65
C ASP A 12 4.14 9.23 -11.16
N VAL A 13 4.41 8.06 -11.74
CA VAL A 13 5.59 7.25 -11.46
C VAL A 13 6.85 7.98 -11.94
N ALA A 14 6.84 8.51 -13.17
CA ALA A 14 7.94 9.29 -13.72
C ALA A 14 8.20 10.59 -12.94
N ALA A 15 7.14 11.20 -12.41
CA ALA A 15 7.22 12.35 -11.50
C ALA A 15 7.70 11.98 -10.08
N GLY A 16 7.92 10.70 -9.79
CA GLY A 16 8.46 10.23 -8.52
C GLY A 16 7.47 10.27 -7.35
N LYS A 17 6.15 10.29 -7.62
CA LYS A 17 5.12 10.40 -6.57
C LYS A 17 5.07 9.21 -5.59
N ILE A 18 5.66 8.07 -5.95
CA ILE A 18 5.77 6.90 -5.04
C ILE A 18 6.56 7.25 -3.79
N ALA A 19 7.65 8.02 -3.92
CA ALA A 19 8.54 8.34 -2.80
C ALA A 19 7.84 9.09 -1.65
N PRO A 20 7.14 10.23 -1.89
CA PRO A 20 6.43 10.92 -0.82
C PRO A 20 5.28 10.10 -0.23
N ILE A 21 4.56 9.30 -1.03
CA ILE A 21 3.50 8.41 -0.53
C ILE A 21 4.08 7.37 0.43
N LYS A 22 5.21 6.76 0.04
CA LYS A 22 5.91 5.77 0.87
C LYS A 22 6.42 6.38 2.17
N ASP A 23 6.97 7.59 2.12
CA ASP A 23 7.47 8.30 3.30
C ASP A 23 6.33 8.63 4.28
N ALA A 24 5.23 9.20 3.77
CA ALA A 24 4.04 9.51 4.56
C ALA A 24 3.43 8.23 5.18
N PHE A 25 3.32 7.15 4.41
CA PHE A 25 2.85 5.87 4.93
C PHE A 25 3.81 5.30 5.98
N THR A 26 5.13 5.43 5.79
CA THR A 26 6.12 4.98 6.78
C THR A 26 6.00 5.75 8.09
N ALA A 27 5.73 7.06 8.01
CA ALA A 27 5.45 7.88 9.18
C ALA A 27 4.18 7.43 9.91
N ALA A 28 3.08 7.18 9.17
CA ALA A 28 1.83 6.66 9.74
C ALA A 28 2.02 5.28 10.38
N PHE A 29 2.70 4.36 9.70
CA PHE A 29 3.03 3.04 10.20
C PHE A 29 3.83 3.11 11.51
N ARG A 30 4.85 3.97 11.59
CA ARG A 30 5.63 4.19 12.81
C ARG A 30 4.81 4.83 13.93
N ALA A 31 3.97 5.82 13.61
CA ALA A 31 3.09 6.48 14.57
C ALA A 31 2.07 5.51 15.18
N ALA A 32 1.59 4.53 14.40
CA ALA A 32 0.72 3.45 14.86
C ALA A 32 1.45 2.35 15.67
N GLY A 33 2.77 2.49 15.91
CA GLY A 33 3.56 1.50 16.64
C GLY A 33 4.04 0.32 15.79
N GLY A 34 3.96 0.43 14.46
CA GLY A 34 4.34 -0.61 13.51
C GLY A 34 3.49 -1.89 13.62
N PRO A 35 2.17 -1.82 13.42
CA PRO A 35 1.31 -2.99 13.51
C PRO A 35 1.73 -4.08 12.51
N ARG A 36 1.75 -5.34 12.94
CA ARG A 36 2.17 -6.48 12.09
C ARG A 36 1.27 -6.68 10.87
N ALA A 37 0.01 -6.28 10.97
CA ALA A 37 -0.99 -6.41 9.92
C ALA A 37 -1.06 -5.21 8.96
N MET A 38 -0.24 -4.17 9.19
CA MET A 38 -0.19 -2.97 8.36
C MET A 38 1.00 -3.05 7.40
N ALA A 39 0.71 -3.02 6.10
CA ALA A 39 1.73 -2.93 5.07
C ALA A 39 1.25 -2.19 3.81
N LEU A 40 2.24 -1.72 3.09
CA LEU A 40 2.16 -1.15 1.76
C LEU A 40 2.90 -2.07 0.79
N PHE A 41 2.19 -2.48 -0.24
CA PHE A 41 2.73 -3.22 -1.36
C PHE A 41 2.65 -2.39 -2.63
N GLN A 42 3.53 -2.69 -3.58
CA GLN A 42 3.44 -2.18 -4.94
C GLN A 42 3.34 -3.31 -5.94
N LYS A 43 2.67 -3.03 -7.06
CA LYS A 43 2.65 -3.88 -8.22
C LYS A 43 2.78 -3.02 -9.46
N VAL A 44 3.76 -3.34 -10.30
CA VAL A 44 3.94 -2.65 -11.58
C VAL A 44 2.89 -3.18 -12.55
N ASN A 45 2.20 -2.28 -13.25
CA ASN A 45 1.24 -2.64 -14.29
C ASN A 45 1.93 -2.69 -15.67
N ASP A 46 1.29 -3.36 -16.63
CA ASP A 46 1.84 -3.60 -17.98
C ASP A 46 2.06 -2.30 -18.79
N VAL A 47 1.39 -1.22 -18.41
CA VAL A 47 1.41 0.08 -19.09
C VAL A 47 2.40 1.06 -18.44
N GLY A 48 3.26 0.60 -17.53
CA GLY A 48 4.29 1.40 -16.87
C GLY A 48 3.82 2.25 -15.69
N GLY A 49 2.56 2.09 -15.26
CA GLY A 49 2.07 2.61 -13.99
C GLY A 49 2.30 1.65 -12.82
N VAL A 50 1.94 2.08 -11.62
CA VAL A 50 2.11 1.30 -10.39
C VAL A 50 0.84 1.33 -9.58
N GLU A 51 0.43 0.16 -9.12
CA GLU A 51 -0.67 -0.04 -8.19
C GLU A 51 -0.11 -0.21 -6.78
N LEU A 52 -0.52 0.66 -5.87
CA LEU A 52 -0.16 0.60 -4.46
C LEU A 52 -1.30 -0.02 -3.67
N PHE A 53 -1.02 -1.15 -3.02
CA PHE A 53 -1.98 -1.89 -2.22
C PHE A 53 -1.69 -1.71 -0.74
N PHE A 54 -2.73 -1.32 0.00
CA PHE A 54 -2.69 -1.15 1.44
C PHE A 54 -3.52 -2.25 2.08
N THR A 55 -2.93 -2.88 3.10
CA THR A 55 -3.61 -3.91 3.88
C THR A 55 -4.86 -3.38 4.59
N PRO A 56 -5.83 -4.24 4.93
CA PRO A 56 -7.09 -3.84 5.57
C PRO A 56 -6.91 -3.05 6.87
N ASP A 57 -5.86 -3.35 7.62
CA ASP A 57 -5.56 -2.70 8.90
C ASP A 57 -5.21 -1.21 8.73
N CYS A 58 -4.77 -0.80 7.53
CA CYS A 58 -4.60 0.61 7.19
C CYS A 58 -5.92 1.39 7.31
N GLY A 59 -7.07 0.74 7.13
CA GLY A 59 -8.38 1.35 7.35
C GLY A 59 -8.67 1.69 8.82
N ASN A 60 -7.97 1.06 9.77
CA ASN A 60 -8.11 1.36 11.20
C ASN A 60 -7.09 2.39 11.68
N PHE A 61 -5.86 2.33 11.18
CA PHE A 61 -4.73 3.14 11.67
C PHE A 61 -4.37 4.32 10.77
N ALA A 62 -4.77 4.31 9.51
CA ALA A 62 -4.38 5.29 8.48
C ALA A 62 -5.54 5.66 7.55
N SER A 63 -6.79 5.60 8.02
CA SER A 63 -7.99 5.91 7.22
C SER A 63 -7.99 7.31 6.62
N ASP A 64 -7.49 8.29 7.38
CA ASP A 64 -7.38 9.68 6.96
C ASP A 64 -6.39 9.83 5.81
N PHE A 65 -5.20 9.23 5.96
CA PHE A 65 -4.18 9.15 4.90
C PHE A 65 -4.70 8.46 3.64
N LEU A 66 -5.41 7.34 3.77
CA LEU A 66 -6.00 6.64 2.63
C LEU A 66 -7.01 7.52 1.89
N THR A 67 -7.79 8.32 2.61
CA THR A 67 -8.75 9.26 2.02
C THR A 67 -8.03 10.42 1.34
N GLU A 68 -6.98 10.97 1.96
CA GLU A 68 -6.18 12.08 1.44
C GLU A 68 -5.52 11.74 0.10
N ILE A 69 -4.93 10.55 -0.01
CA ILE A 69 -4.31 10.10 -1.26
C ILE A 69 -5.33 9.61 -2.30
N GLY A 70 -6.61 9.49 -1.94
CA GLY A 70 -7.65 8.99 -2.83
C GLY A 70 -7.60 7.46 -3.06
N ALA A 71 -7.08 6.71 -2.10
CA ALA A 71 -7.10 5.25 -2.16
C ALA A 71 -8.55 4.73 -2.07
N THR A 72 -8.88 3.74 -2.88
CA THR A 72 -10.23 3.19 -2.99
C THR A 72 -10.29 1.77 -2.44
N PRO A 73 -11.40 1.34 -1.82
CA PRO A 73 -11.54 -0.02 -1.33
C PRO A 73 -11.51 -1.03 -2.48
N CYS A 74 -10.73 -2.10 -2.32
CA CYS A 74 -10.53 -3.13 -3.33
C CYS A 74 -10.51 -4.56 -2.71
N PRO A 75 -10.72 -5.61 -3.52
CA PRO A 75 -10.37 -6.97 -3.10
C PRO A 75 -8.86 -7.11 -2.90
N GLY A 76 -8.44 -8.11 -2.13
CA GLY A 76 -7.01 -8.38 -1.91
C GLY A 76 -6.27 -8.66 -3.23
N PRO A 77 -5.03 -8.16 -3.40
CA PRO A 77 -4.25 -8.38 -4.61
C PRO A 77 -3.79 -9.84 -4.74
N ALA A 78 -3.52 -10.26 -5.96
CA ALA A 78 -2.77 -11.49 -6.20
C ALA A 78 -1.31 -11.31 -5.75
N LEU A 79 -0.77 -12.30 -5.06
CA LEU A 79 0.62 -12.29 -4.57
C LEU A 79 1.67 -12.26 -5.71
N ALA A 80 1.29 -12.71 -6.90
CA ALA A 80 2.18 -12.71 -8.06
C ALA A 80 2.50 -11.27 -8.50
N GLY A 81 3.80 -10.94 -8.49
CA GLY A 81 4.31 -9.62 -8.88
C GLY A 81 4.08 -8.52 -7.82
N LEU A 82 3.66 -8.90 -6.61
CA LEU A 82 3.47 -7.98 -5.50
C LEU A 82 4.80 -7.81 -4.74
N GLU A 83 5.24 -6.57 -4.56
CA GLU A 83 6.47 -6.23 -3.86
C GLU A 83 6.16 -5.46 -2.57
N LEU A 84 6.75 -5.88 -1.45
CA LEU A 84 6.58 -5.21 -0.17
C LEU A 84 7.43 -3.93 -0.12
N LEU A 85 6.78 -2.77 0.03
CA LEU A 85 7.47 -1.48 0.20
C LEU A 85 7.68 -1.12 1.66
N VAL A 86 6.65 -1.28 2.50
CA VAL A 86 6.67 -0.93 3.92
C VAL A 86 5.84 -1.93 4.70
N GLY A 87 6.36 -2.44 5.80
CA GLY A 87 5.67 -3.39 6.68
C GLY A 87 6.66 -4.37 7.29
N HIS A 88 6.14 -5.33 8.05
CA HIS A 88 6.97 -6.41 8.58
C HIS A 88 7.21 -7.46 7.49
N ASN A 89 8.43 -7.98 7.36
CA ASN A 89 8.75 -9.03 6.38
C ASN A 89 7.86 -10.28 6.53
N GLU A 90 7.39 -10.55 7.75
CA GLU A 90 6.53 -11.69 8.06
C GLU A 90 5.08 -11.51 7.60
N ILE A 91 4.69 -10.31 7.15
CA ILE A 91 3.29 -10.05 6.80
C ILE A 91 2.81 -10.93 5.63
N THR A 92 3.72 -11.35 4.75
CA THR A 92 3.41 -12.22 3.62
C THR A 92 2.85 -13.58 4.05
N TYR A 93 3.18 -14.07 5.25
CA TYR A 93 2.60 -15.29 5.82
C TYR A 93 1.12 -15.13 6.23
N TYR A 94 0.71 -13.90 6.53
CA TYR A 94 -0.67 -13.57 6.91
C TYR A 94 -1.56 -13.28 5.71
N LEU A 95 -0.99 -13.21 4.50
CA LEU A 95 -1.74 -13.03 3.25
C LEU A 95 -2.28 -14.35 2.67
N THR A 96 -1.76 -15.48 3.14
CA THR A 96 -2.07 -16.83 2.63
C THR A 96 -3.04 -17.62 3.52
N THR A 97 -3.45 -17.08 4.67
CA THR A 97 -4.41 -17.70 5.62
C THR A 97 -5.73 -16.98 5.55
#